data_AF-A0A075KA85-F1
#
_entry.id   AF-A0A075KA85-F1
#
_cell.length_a   1.000
_cell.length_b   1.000
_cell.length_c   1.000
_cell.angle_alpha   90.00
_cell.angle_beta   90.00
_cell.angle_gamma   90.00
#
_symmetry.space_group_name_H-M   'P 1'
#
loop_
_entity.id
_entity.type
_entity.pdbx_description
1 polymer ?
#
loop_
_entity_poly.entity_id
_entity_poly.type
_entity_poly.pdbx_seq_one_letter_code
_entity_poly.pdbx_strand_id
1 'polypeptide(L)' 'MITPEIIARINELGRKKKAGQLTEEEVVEQTKLRRLYIDTIKNQVKVQFDAQKQQADHHAHHPGCGCHHKH' A
#
# COMPACT_ATOMS: atom_id res chain seq x y z
N MET A 1 7.85 7.22 -3.62
CA MET A 1 7.10 7.53 -2.38
C MET A 1 5.85 8.28 -2.78
N ILE A 2 4.67 7.86 -2.31
CA ILE A 2 3.44 8.65 -2.50
C ILE A 2 3.53 9.85 -1.54
N THR A 3 3.25 11.03 -2.05
CA THR A 3 3.13 12.24 -1.23
C THR A 3 1.67 12.69 -1.17
N PRO A 4 1.26 13.48 -0.16
CA PRO A 4 -0.09 14.03 -0.07
C PRO A 4 -0.50 14.82 -1.32
N GLU A 5 0.46 15.50 -1.97
CA GLU A 5 0.26 16.27 -3.20
C GLU A 5 -0.15 15.37 -4.37
N ILE A 6 0.45 14.17 -4.50
CA ILE A 6 0.08 13.20 -5.53
C ILE A 6 -1.38 12.74 -5.32
N ILE A 7 -1.79 12.50 -4.08
CA ILE A 7 -3.17 12.09 -3.75
C ILE A 7 -4.14 13.24 -4.04
N ALA A 8 -3.80 14.47 -3.64
CA ALA A 8 -4.59 15.66 -3.94
C ALA A 8 -4.79 15.84 -5.45
N ARG A 9 -3.71 15.68 -6.23
CA ARG A 9 -3.76 15.78 -7.69
C ARG A 9 -4.62 14.68 -8.33
N ILE A 10 -4.51 13.44 -7.87
CA ILE A 10 -5.39 12.34 -8.34
C ILE A 10 -6.86 12.67 -8.08
N ASN A 11 -7.18 13.26 -6.92
CA ASN A 11 -8.53 13.68 -6.56
C ASN A 11 -9.04 14.85 -7.41
N GLU A 12 -8.21 15.85 -7.67
CA GLU A 12 -8.51 16.96 -8.59
C GLU A 12 -8.86 16.44 -9.99
N LEU A 13 -8.00 15.60 -10.57
CA LEU A 13 -8.22 14.98 -11.87
C LEU A 13 -9.48 14.10 -11.84
N GLY A 14 -9.76 13.44 -10.71
CA GLY A 14 -10.99 12.68 -10.50
C GLY A 14 -12.26 13.56 -10.54
N ARG A 15 -12.22 14.75 -9.95
CA ARG A 15 -13.33 15.72 -10.01
C ARG A 15 -13.52 16.25 -11.43
N LYS A 16 -12.44 16.61 -12.13
CA LYS A 16 -12.49 17.05 -13.55
C LYS A 16 -13.08 15.96 -14.45
N LYS A 17 -12.67 14.70 -14.25
CA LYS A 17 -13.24 13.54 -14.96
C LYS A 17 -14.74 13.42 -14.77
N LYS A 18 -15.22 13.54 -13.52
CA LYS A 18 -16.67 13.51 -13.20
C LYS A 18 -17.43 14.67 -13.83
N ALA A 19 -16.81 15.84 -13.93
CA ALA A 19 -17.39 17.02 -14.57
C ALA A 19 -17.33 16.95 -16.12
N GLY A 20 -16.68 15.93 -16.70
CA GLY A 20 -16.48 15.83 -18.15
C GLY A 20 -15.48 16.86 -18.72
N GLN A 21 -14.68 17.51 -17.89
CA GLN A 21 -13.74 18.58 -18.25
C GLN A 21 -12.28 18.12 -18.26
N LEU A 22 -12.05 16.82 -18.42
CA LEU A 22 -10.71 16.24 -18.37
C LEU A 22 -10.08 16.25 -19.77
N THR A 23 -8.91 16.87 -19.91
CA THR A 23 -8.19 16.87 -21.20
C THR A 23 -7.42 15.57 -21.42
N GLU A 24 -6.96 15.31 -22.66
CA GLU A 24 -6.17 14.12 -22.98
C GLU A 24 -4.84 14.08 -22.21
N GLU A 25 -4.20 15.23 -22.03
CA GLU A 25 -2.97 15.36 -21.24
C GLU A 25 -3.23 15.01 -19.77
N GLU A 26 -4.37 15.46 -19.23
CA GLU A 26 -4.80 15.19 -17.87
C GLU A 26 -5.20 13.71 -17.67
N VAL A 27 -5.73 13.04 -18.71
CA VAL A 27 -5.96 11.59 -18.70
C VAL A 27 -4.64 10.83 -18.57
N VAL A 28 -3.64 11.23 -19.34
CA VAL A 28 -2.30 10.62 -19.30
C VAL A 28 -1.66 10.88 -17.93
N GLU A 29 -1.75 12.10 -17.40
CA GLU A 29 -1.30 12.46 -16.06
C GLU A 29 -1.99 11.60 -14.99
N GLN A 30 -3.33 11.52 -15.02
CA GLN A 30 -4.12 10.74 -14.07
C GLN A 30 -3.72 9.27 -14.09
N THR A 31 -3.47 8.71 -15.27
CA THR A 31 -3.07 7.31 -15.44
C THR A 31 -1.69 7.06 -14.83
N LYS A 32 -0.72 7.93 -15.09
CA LYS A 32 0.63 7.85 -14.51
C LYS A 32 0.59 7.94 -12.99
N LEU A 33 -0.14 8.92 -12.44
CA LEU A 33 -0.26 9.11 -11.00
C LEU A 33 -0.96 7.94 -10.31
N ARG A 34 -2.05 7.42 -10.90
CA ARG A 34 -2.73 6.22 -10.38
C ARG A 34 -1.84 4.98 -10.39
N ARG A 35 -1.03 4.79 -11.43
CA ARG A 35 -0.09 3.67 -11.50
C ARG A 35 0.95 3.75 -10.38
N LEU A 36 1.57 4.92 -10.21
CA LEU A 36 2.53 5.18 -9.13
C LEU A 36 1.93 4.93 -7.74
N TYR A 37 0.68 5.37 -7.55
CA TYR A 37 -0.04 5.15 -6.30
C TYR A 37 -0.23 3.65 -6.02
N ILE A 38 -0.80 2.92 -6.98
CA ILE A 38 -1.08 1.49 -6.84
C ILE A 38 0.21 0.70 -6.58
N ASP A 39 1.28 0.98 -7.32
CA ASP A 39 2.54 0.24 -7.19
C ASP A 39 3.18 0.48 -5.82
N THR A 40 3.10 1.71 -5.30
CA THR A 40 3.58 2.03 -3.94
C THR A 40 2.77 1.29 -2.87
N ILE A 41 1.43 1.34 -2.94
CA ILE A 41 0.55 0.66 -1.98
C ILE A 41 0.75 -0.85 -2.05
N LYS A 42 0.87 -1.44 -3.24
CA LYS A 42 1.17 -2.87 -3.41
C LYS A 42 2.45 -3.28 -2.71
N ASN A 43 3.52 -2.50 -2.85
CA ASN A 43 4.79 -2.79 -2.20
C ASN A 43 4.66 -2.67 -0.67
N GLN A 44 3.98 -1.64 -0.17
CA GLN A 44 3.75 -1.47 1.26
C GLN A 44 2.96 -2.65 1.85
N VAL A 45 1.90 -3.10 1.18
CA VAL A 45 1.10 -4.26 1.62
C VAL A 45 1.92 -5.55 1.63
N LYS A 46 2.77 -5.78 0.61
CA LYS A 46 3.69 -6.94 0.60
C LYS A 46 4.65 -6.92 1.78
N VAL A 47 5.30 -5.77 2.02
CA VAL A 47 6.24 -5.62 3.14
C VAL A 47 5.55 -5.89 4.48
N GLN A 48 4.33 -5.37 4.68
CA GLN A 48 3.55 -5.63 5.90
C GLN A 48 3.21 -7.11 6.04
N PHE A 49 2.78 -7.76 4.95
CA PHE A 49 2.42 -9.18 4.96
C PHE A 49 3.63 -10.09 5.23
N ASP A 50 4.77 -9.81 4.60
CA ASP A 50 6.01 -10.56 4.83
C ASP A 50 6.51 -10.36 6.26
N ALA A 51 6.38 -9.16 6.83
CA ALA A 51 6.69 -8.90 8.23
C ALA A 51 5.76 -9.68 9.19
N GLN A 52 4.46 -9.79 8.87
CA GLN A 52 3.52 -10.60 9.68
C GLN A 52 3.87 -12.09 9.66
N LYS A 53 4.31 -12.63 8.52
CA LYS A 53 4.76 -14.03 8.45
C LYS A 53 5.96 -14.30 9.36
N GLN A 54 6.92 -13.38 9.39
CA GLN A 54 8.12 -13.52 10.22
C GLN A 54 7.82 -13.48 11.73
N GLN A 55 6.73 -12.83 12.15
CA GLN A 55 6.32 -12.79 13.57
C GLN A 55 5.72 -14.11 14.06
N ALA A 56 5.22 -14.96 13.15
CA ALA A 56 4.65 -16.26 13.50
C ALA A 56 5.70 -17.34 13.80
N ASP A 57 6.96 -17.15 13.36
CA ASP A 57 8.02 -18.17 13.40
C ASP A 57 9.10 -17.92 14.48
N HIS A 58 8.98 -16.87 15.29
CA HIS A 58 10.00 -16.52 16.29
C HIS A 58 9.42 -16.40 17.71
N HIS A 59 8.97 -17.53 18.27
CA HIS A 59 9.07 -17.72 19.72
C HIS A 59 10.49 -18.20 20.06
N ALA A 60 11.31 -17.31 20.61
CA ALA A 60 12.57 -17.70 21.23
C ALA A 60 12.26 -18.39 22.57
N HIS A 61 12.55 -19.69 22.67
CA HIS A 61 12.41 -20.43 23.93
C HIS A 61 13.34 -19.84 24.99
N HIS A 62 12.78 -19.00 25.86
CA HIS A 62 13.45 -18.58 27.09
C HIS A 62 13.40 -19.73 28.11
N PRO A 63 14.39 -19.85 29.01
CA PRO A 63 14.41 -20.85 30.08
C PRO A 63 13.33 -20.48 31.11
N GLY A 64 12.10 -20.93 30.85
CA GLY A 64 10.91 -20.61 31.65
C GLY A 64 9.58 -20.60 30.88
N CYS A 65 9.54 -20.85 29.56
CA CYS A 65 8.27 -20.98 28.84
C CYS A 65 7.52 -22.24 29.31
N GLY A 66 6.45 -22.08 30.09
CA GLY A 66 5.56 -23.15 30.59
C GLY A 66 4.64 -23.76 29.52
N CYS A 67 5.15 -23.91 28.31
CA CYS A 67 4.39 -24.16 27.10
C CYS A 67 4.44 -25.66 26.78
N HIS A 68 3.68 -26.48 27.52
CA HIS A 68 3.55 -27.93 27.30
C HIS A 68 2.69 -28.21 26.05
N HIS A 69 3.30 -28.55 24.92
CA HIS A 69 2.59 -29.24 23.84
C HIS A 69 2.81 -30.75 24.01
N LYS A 70 1.72 -31.48 24.27
CA LYS A 70 1.70 -32.95 24.23
C LYS A 70 1.79 -33.39 22.77
N HIS A 71 2.79 -34.22 22.46
CA HIS A 71 2.86 -35.01 21.23
C HIS A 71 1.67 -35.95 21.10
#